data_AF-A0A2Z7A022-F1
#
_entry.id   AF-A0A2Z7A022-F1
#
_cell.length_a   1.000
_cell.length_b   1.000
_cell.length_c   1.000
_cell.angle_alpha   90.00
_cell.angle_beta   90.00
_cell.angle_gamma   90.00
#
_symmetry.space_group_name_H-M   'P 1'
#
loop_
_entity.id
_entity.type
_entity.pdbx_description
1 polymer ?
#
loop_
_entity_poly.entity_id
_entity_poly.type
_entity_poly.pdbx_seq_one_letter_code
_entity_poly.pdbx_strand_id
1 'polypeptide(L)'
;MQSPASQQRLTPGRVVLVKSQLAQDHLLGVVIKAPSANYKQYIVLVLLPELPPVLPTPSSSGAKEHAGFQILVPKSKRGFGDDYYTSASSRKGSGVVNVKLPHRGFAAGVCYEVRGVENNEFLSICSHEITIDQVGLLEDAIVGAYSKTVQQLLILKSDGNKYPPALDPVKDLKLKDIDIVEAYYKWNLLLQKMAQSKCHGCVKLDENIKMAREMKRHKEEVNALKFQMSDEALQQMPDFQGRIDVLKEIGCIDADLVVQIKGRVACEMNSGEELICTECLFENQLDGLEPEEAVAIMSAFVFQQKNTSEPSLTPKLSQAKKRLYDTATRLGELQSKFKLQVDPQEYAQENLKFGLVEVVYEWAKGTPFADICELTDVPEGMIVRTIVRLDETCREFRNAAAIMGNPALHKKMENASNAIKRDIVFAASLYITGV
;
A
#
# COMPACT_ATOMS: atom_id res chain seq x y z
N MET A 1 22.11 18.33 -4.40
CA MET A 1 23.22 19.29 -4.63
C MET A 1 24.31 18.79 -5.60
N GLN A 2 24.08 17.68 -6.32
CA GLN A 2 25.09 17.11 -7.24
C GLN A 2 25.06 17.72 -8.66
N SER A 3 24.12 18.62 -8.96
CA SER A 3 24.02 19.18 -10.30
C SER A 3 25.23 20.10 -10.60
N PRO A 4 25.70 20.15 -11.86
CA PRO A 4 26.80 21.05 -12.24
C PRO A 4 26.48 22.52 -11.93
N ALA A 5 25.22 22.93 -12.08
CA ALA A 5 24.76 24.28 -11.77
C ALA A 5 24.82 24.58 -10.27
N SER A 6 24.53 23.59 -9.41
CA SER A 6 24.69 23.73 -7.95
C SER A 6 26.17 23.84 -7.54
N GLN A 7 27.05 23.06 -8.16
CA GLN A 7 28.49 23.09 -7.88
C GLN A 7 29.13 24.43 -8.28
N GLN A 8 28.69 25.04 -9.38
CA GLN A 8 29.13 26.38 -9.79
C GLN A 8 28.78 27.48 -8.77
N ARG A 9 27.78 27.25 -7.90
CA ARG A 9 27.37 28.18 -6.85
C ARG A 9 28.09 27.96 -5.51
N LEU A 10 28.84 26.87 -5.35
CA LEU A 10 29.65 26.59 -4.15
C LEU A 10 31.01 27.28 -4.21
N THR A 11 30.98 28.61 -4.27
CA THR A 11 32.17 29.47 -4.29
C THR A 11 32.71 29.73 -2.89
N PRO A 12 34.03 29.98 -2.73
CA PRO A 12 34.57 30.46 -1.47
C PRO A 12 33.85 31.73 -0.99
N GLY A 13 33.42 31.74 0.27
CA GLY A 13 32.59 32.78 0.88
C GLY A 13 31.09 32.49 0.86
N ARG A 14 30.63 31.47 0.10
CA ARG A 14 29.21 31.09 0.06
C ARG A 14 28.76 30.44 1.36
N VAL A 15 27.63 30.91 1.89
CA VAL A 15 26.99 30.34 3.09
C VAL A 15 26.21 29.07 2.71
N VAL A 16 26.36 28.03 3.52
CA VAL A 16 25.83 26.68 3.25
C VAL A 16 25.29 26.04 4.51
N LEU A 17 24.29 25.17 4.33
CA LEU A 17 23.82 24.26 5.37
C LEU A 17 24.38 22.87 5.13
N VAL A 18 25.04 22.33 6.15
CA VAL A 18 25.71 21.03 6.09
C VAL A 18 25.07 20.09 7.09
N LYS A 19 24.95 18.81 6.69
CA LYS A 19 24.48 17.76 7.59
C LYS A 19 25.42 17.62 8.80
N SER A 20 24.86 17.67 10.00
CA SER A 20 25.62 17.31 11.20
C SER A 20 25.72 15.79 11.32
N GLN A 21 26.90 15.32 11.75
CA GLN A 21 27.14 13.91 12.04
C GLN A 21 26.86 13.57 13.51
N LEU A 22 26.85 14.58 14.39
CA LEU A 22 26.76 14.43 15.85
C LEU A 22 25.52 15.11 16.45
N ALA A 23 25.01 16.16 15.82
CA ALA A 23 23.85 16.90 16.31
C ALA A 23 22.59 16.49 15.53
N GLN A 24 21.43 16.54 16.18
CA GLN A 24 20.13 16.40 15.52
C GLN A 24 19.81 17.58 14.58
N ASP A 25 20.60 18.63 14.65
CA ASP A 25 20.40 19.90 13.96
C ASP A 25 21.43 20.12 12.84
N HIS A 26 21.06 20.85 11.79
CA HIS A 26 21.93 21.14 10.66
C HIS A 26 22.92 22.26 10.99
N LEU A 27 24.13 22.16 10.47
CA LEU A 27 25.21 23.12 10.78
C LEU A 27 25.22 24.24 9.73
N LEU A 28 25.22 25.48 10.20
CA LEU A 28 25.46 26.65 9.35
C LEU A 28 26.98 26.81 9.16
N GLY A 29 27.40 26.99 7.91
CA GLY A 29 28.80 27.18 7.60
C GLY A 29 29.06 28.03 6.36
N VAL A 30 30.34 28.23 6.06
CA VAL A 30 30.83 28.95 4.90
C VAL A 30 31.87 28.13 4.16
N VAL A 31 31.77 28.07 2.84
CA VAL A 31 32.77 27.44 1.98
C VAL A 31 34.05 28.27 2.03
N ILE A 32 35.16 27.69 2.47
CA ILE A 32 36.47 28.37 2.48
C ILE A 32 37.22 28.08 1.18
N LYS A 33 37.13 26.85 0.68
CA LYS A 33 37.85 26.43 -0.53
C LYS A 33 37.09 25.36 -1.30
N ALA A 34 37.04 25.50 -2.62
CA ALA A 34 36.50 24.51 -3.55
C ALA A 34 37.54 23.43 -3.88
N PRO A 35 37.12 22.24 -4.37
CA PRO A 35 38.03 21.16 -4.75
C PRO A 35 39.08 21.61 -5.78
N SER A 36 40.29 21.09 -5.65
CA SER A 36 41.44 21.36 -6.53
C SER A 36 42.22 20.07 -6.78
N ALA A 37 43.22 20.09 -7.68
CA ALA A 37 44.02 18.90 -8.00
C ALA A 37 44.60 18.17 -6.78
N ASN A 38 44.90 18.93 -5.71
CA ASN A 38 45.47 18.41 -4.46
C ASN A 38 44.43 18.06 -3.38
N TYR A 39 43.17 18.49 -3.52
CA TYR A 39 42.10 18.25 -2.54
C TYR A 39 40.76 17.96 -3.25
N LYS A 40 40.26 16.74 -3.07
CA LYS A 40 39.01 16.28 -3.73
C LYS A 40 37.72 16.76 -3.03
N GLN A 41 37.81 17.32 -1.84
CA GLN A 41 36.66 17.74 -1.02
C GLN A 41 36.59 19.28 -0.88
N TYR A 42 35.40 19.81 -0.57
CA TYR A 42 35.25 21.21 -0.17
C TYR A 42 35.74 21.40 1.25
N ILE A 43 36.41 22.52 1.53
CA ILE A 43 36.76 22.89 2.91
C ILE A 43 35.75 23.91 3.39
N VAL A 44 35.05 23.58 4.47
CA VAL A 44 33.96 24.38 5.03
C VAL A 44 34.22 24.64 6.51
N LEU A 45 34.03 25.89 6.95
CA LEU A 45 33.94 26.23 8.37
C LEU A 45 32.48 26.16 8.79
N VAL A 46 32.18 25.32 9.78
CA VAL A 46 30.82 25.14 10.33
C VAL A 46 30.77 25.58 11.79
N LEU A 47 29.65 26.16 12.19
CA LEU A 47 29.35 26.45 13.59
C LEU A 47 28.81 25.19 14.27
N LEU A 48 29.34 24.86 15.45
CA LEU A 48 28.87 23.74 16.27
C LEU A 48 27.90 24.26 17.35
N PRO A 49 26.79 23.55 17.63
CA PRO A 49 25.96 23.84 18.79
C PRO A 49 26.78 23.62 20.08
N GLU A 50 26.57 24.49 21.08
CA GLU A 50 27.31 24.48 22.34
C GLU A 50 27.35 23.09 23.00
N LEU A 51 28.54 22.52 23.06
CA LEU A 51 28.93 21.50 24.04
C LEU A 51 30.18 22.07 24.73
N PRO A 52 30.26 22.06 26.07
CA PRO A 52 31.44 22.59 26.77
C PRO A 52 32.68 21.78 26.34
N PRO A 53 33.84 22.42 26.13
CA PRO A 53 35.04 21.69 25.75
C PRO A 53 35.49 20.82 26.93
N VAL A 54 35.48 19.50 26.74
CA VAL A 54 36.27 18.59 27.58
C VAL A 54 37.73 18.84 27.26
N LEU A 55 38.45 19.50 28.16
CA LEU A 55 39.90 19.57 28.12
C LEU A 55 40.47 18.13 28.20
N PRO A 56 41.47 17.76 27.38
CA PRO A 56 42.16 16.50 27.57
C PRO A 56 43.00 16.57 28.84
N THR A 57 42.61 15.81 29.86
CA THR A 57 43.43 15.55 31.04
C THR A 57 44.72 14.83 30.64
N PRO A 58 45.91 15.27 31.09
CA PRO A 58 47.13 14.49 30.92
C PRO A 58 47.01 13.20 31.72
N SER A 59 47.37 12.08 31.09
CA SER A 59 47.46 10.76 31.70
C SER A 59 48.40 10.76 32.91
N SER A 60 47.87 10.62 34.12
CA SER A 60 48.67 10.40 35.33
C SER A 60 48.72 8.92 35.67
N SER A 61 49.87 8.30 35.39
CA SER A 61 50.34 7.10 36.05
C SER A 61 50.56 7.38 37.55
N GLY A 62 49.95 6.56 38.41
CA GLY A 62 50.38 6.23 39.78
C GLY A 62 50.51 7.38 40.78
N ALA A 63 49.50 7.59 41.62
CA ALA A 63 49.62 8.36 42.85
C ALA A 63 49.98 7.45 44.05
N LYS A 64 51.06 7.78 44.74
CA LYS A 64 51.22 7.58 46.19
C LYS A 64 51.34 8.96 46.85
N GLU A 65 50.77 9.05 48.04
CA GLU A 65 50.54 10.24 48.88
C GLU A 65 51.81 11.03 49.23
N HIS A 66 51.68 12.36 49.34
CA HIS A 66 51.82 13.08 50.62
C HIS A 66 51.51 14.57 50.46
N ALA A 67 50.81 15.12 51.45
CA ALA A 67 50.45 16.53 51.59
C ALA A 67 51.66 17.40 51.98
N GLY A 68 51.75 18.59 51.38
CA GLY A 68 52.69 19.65 51.76
C GLY A 68 52.32 20.99 51.12
N PHE A 69 51.91 21.95 51.93
CA PHE A 69 51.71 23.36 51.56
C PHE A 69 53.05 24.00 51.14
N GLN A 70 53.09 24.77 50.03
CA GLN A 70 54.07 25.86 49.83
C GLN A 70 53.71 26.87 48.72
N ILE A 71 53.30 28.06 49.19
CA ILE A 71 53.62 29.46 48.77
C ILE A 71 54.01 29.72 47.30
N LEU A 72 53.21 30.58 46.65
CA LEU A 72 53.47 31.17 45.33
C LEU A 72 54.42 32.38 45.44
N VAL A 73 55.51 32.37 44.67
CA VAL A 73 56.43 33.51 44.50
C VAL A 73 56.21 34.13 43.10
N PRO A 74 56.00 35.45 42.96
CA PRO A 74 55.78 36.08 41.66
C PRO A 74 57.04 36.79 41.13
N LYS A 75 57.42 36.54 39.88
CA LYS A 75 58.28 37.40 39.01
C LYS A 75 57.96 37.05 37.54
N SER A 76 57.92 37.94 36.55
CA SER A 76 58.25 39.36 36.45
C SER A 76 57.86 39.92 35.06
N LYS A 77 57.60 41.23 35.01
CA LYS A 77 57.51 42.17 33.86
C LYS A 77 58.11 41.73 32.50
N ARG A 78 57.29 41.86 31.44
CA ARG A 78 57.54 42.46 30.10
C ARG A 78 56.14 42.78 29.54
N GLY A 79 55.79 43.89 28.92
CA GLY A 79 56.43 45.10 28.44
C GLY A 79 55.37 45.71 27.52
N PHE A 80 54.96 46.96 27.77
CA PHE A 80 54.01 47.69 26.93
C PHE A 80 54.58 47.87 25.53
N GLY A 81 53.80 47.58 24.50
CA GLY A 81 54.10 47.83 23.09
C GLY A 81 52.87 47.56 22.26
N ASP A 82 52.31 48.64 21.72
CA ASP A 82 51.19 48.70 20.77
C ASP A 82 51.33 47.69 19.63
N ASP A 83 50.17 47.19 19.16
CA ASP A 83 49.83 47.01 17.74
C ASP A 83 48.39 46.44 17.64
N TYR A 84 47.42 47.20 18.15
CA TYR A 84 46.00 47.01 17.79
C TYR A 84 45.80 47.60 16.40
N TYR A 85 46.05 46.84 15.33
CA TYR A 85 45.41 46.91 14.00
C TYR A 85 46.21 46.01 13.05
N THR A 86 45.74 44.79 12.80
CA THR A 86 46.29 43.97 11.71
C THR A 86 45.58 44.34 10.41
N SER A 87 46.27 45.13 9.59
CA SER A 87 45.92 45.43 8.21
C SER A 87 45.74 44.13 7.41
N ALA A 88 44.69 44.03 6.61
CA ALA A 88 44.49 42.90 5.71
C ALA A 88 45.69 42.80 4.75
N SER A 89 46.44 41.70 4.82
CA SER A 89 47.52 41.42 3.88
C SER A 89 46.89 41.06 2.52
N SER A 90 47.06 41.94 1.52
CA SER A 90 46.68 41.68 0.12
C SER A 90 47.75 40.85 -0.60
N ARG A 91 48.16 39.71 0.00
CA ARG A 91 49.05 38.74 -0.65
C ARG A 91 48.18 37.70 -1.36
N LYS A 92 48.41 37.45 -2.65
CA LYS A 92 47.86 36.26 -3.32
C LYS A 92 48.50 35.04 -2.66
N GLY A 93 47.75 34.34 -1.81
CA GLY A 93 48.21 33.14 -1.10
C GLY A 93 48.64 32.04 -2.06
N SER A 94 49.51 31.15 -1.57
CA SER A 94 50.07 30.03 -2.33
C SER A 94 49.02 28.95 -2.65
N GLY A 95 47.86 29.00 -1.99
CA GLY A 95 46.80 28.01 -2.12
C GLY A 95 47.13 26.71 -1.38
N VAL A 96 48.12 26.71 -0.49
CA VAL A 96 48.51 25.56 0.34
C VAL A 96 47.59 25.50 1.56
N VAL A 97 47.24 24.30 2.05
CA VAL A 97 46.48 24.14 3.29
C VAL A 97 47.45 23.64 4.35
N ASN A 98 47.88 24.54 5.24
CA ASN A 98 48.81 24.22 6.33
C ASN A 98 48.10 23.78 7.62
N VAL A 99 46.78 23.95 7.68
CA VAL A 99 45.95 23.57 8.82
C VAL A 99 45.58 22.09 8.77
N LYS A 100 45.78 21.37 9.88
CA LYS A 100 45.36 19.96 10.02
C LYS A 100 43.84 19.88 10.15
N LEU A 101 43.17 19.23 9.20
CA LEU A 101 41.72 19.03 9.20
C LEU A 101 41.34 17.71 9.90
N PRO A 102 40.24 17.66 10.68
CA PRO A 102 39.39 18.78 11.06
C PRO A 102 40.08 19.68 12.09
N HIS A 103 39.97 21.00 11.90
CA HIS A 103 40.50 21.99 12.84
C HIS A 103 39.37 22.57 13.67
N ARG A 104 39.48 22.52 14.99
CA ARG A 104 38.46 23.02 15.93
C ARG A 104 38.99 24.20 16.70
N GLY A 105 38.11 25.16 16.96
CA GLY A 105 38.44 26.32 17.79
C GLY A 105 37.20 26.92 18.44
N PHE A 106 37.45 27.95 19.24
CA PHE A 106 36.42 28.72 19.93
C PHE A 106 36.61 30.20 19.61
N ALA A 107 35.57 30.83 19.07
CA ALA A 107 35.61 32.25 18.74
C ALA A 107 34.21 32.85 18.89
N ALA A 108 34.15 34.12 19.32
CA ALA A 108 32.91 34.87 19.50
C ALA A 108 31.82 34.11 20.32
N GLY A 109 32.24 33.32 21.31
CA GLY A 109 31.32 32.57 22.19
C GLY A 109 30.85 31.22 21.66
N VAL A 110 31.28 30.79 20.47
CA VAL A 110 30.79 29.56 19.81
C VAL A 110 31.95 28.69 19.32
N CYS A 111 31.76 27.37 19.40
CA CYS A 111 32.70 26.40 18.84
C CYS A 111 32.56 26.36 17.31
N TYR A 112 33.68 26.33 16.59
CA TYR A 112 33.70 26.14 15.15
C TYR A 112 34.58 24.94 14.77
N GLU A 113 34.28 24.36 13.62
CA GLU A 113 35.06 23.28 13.03
C GLU A 113 35.30 23.56 11.53
N VAL A 114 36.55 23.52 11.10
CA VAL A 114 36.92 23.49 9.68
C VAL A 114 37.13 22.05 9.28
N ARG A 115 36.35 21.57 8.31
CA ARG A 115 36.41 20.18 7.85
C ARG A 115 36.27 20.05 6.33
N GLY A 116 36.72 18.91 5.83
CA GLY A 116 36.39 18.45 4.47
C GLY A 116 34.94 18.02 4.39
N VAL A 117 34.22 18.41 3.34
CA VAL A 117 32.80 18.11 3.12
C VAL A 117 32.61 17.64 1.69
N GLU A 118 31.85 16.56 1.51
CA GLU A 118 31.49 16.03 0.20
C GLU A 118 30.18 16.63 -0.35
N ASN A 119 29.95 16.50 -1.65
CA ASN A 119 28.76 17.02 -2.33
C ASN A 119 27.43 16.55 -1.71
N ASN A 120 27.42 15.34 -1.12
CA ASN A 120 26.22 14.72 -0.54
C ASN A 120 25.90 15.22 0.86
N GLU A 121 26.82 15.93 1.49
CA GLU A 121 26.66 16.46 2.84
C GLU A 121 26.07 17.89 2.85
N PHE A 122 26.08 18.57 1.70
CA PHE A 122 25.39 19.85 1.53
C PHE A 122 23.89 19.65 1.43
N LEU A 123 23.15 20.22 2.37
CA LEU A 123 21.69 20.19 2.42
C LEU A 123 21.08 21.36 1.63
N SER A 124 21.67 22.55 1.74
CA SER A 124 21.21 23.74 1.01
C SER A 124 22.34 24.77 0.81
N ILE A 125 22.25 25.54 -0.27
CA ILE A 125 23.10 26.73 -0.51
C ILE A 125 22.25 27.96 -0.21
N CYS A 126 22.77 28.83 0.65
CA CYS A 126 22.09 30.08 1.00
C CYS A 126 22.40 31.18 -0.03
N SER A 127 21.50 32.15 -0.14
CA SER A 127 21.67 33.30 -1.04
C SER A 127 22.83 34.22 -0.63
N HIS A 128 23.25 34.19 0.63
CA HIS A 128 24.25 35.08 1.21
C HIS A 128 25.70 34.64 0.91
N GLU A 129 26.57 35.62 0.71
CA GLU A 129 28.04 35.44 0.63
C GLU A 129 28.72 36.34 1.67
N ILE A 130 29.78 35.82 2.27
CA ILE A 130 30.59 36.49 3.28
C ILE A 130 32.01 36.66 2.75
N THR A 131 32.62 37.81 3.04
CA THR A 131 34.02 38.09 2.72
C THR A 131 34.94 37.26 3.63
N ILE A 132 35.66 36.30 3.06
CA ILE A 132 36.58 35.43 3.81
C ILE A 132 38.04 35.75 3.50
N ASP A 133 38.88 35.67 4.53
CA ASP A 133 40.34 35.72 4.38
C ASP A 133 40.88 34.29 4.25
N GLN A 134 40.95 33.78 3.02
CA GLN A 134 41.37 32.39 2.76
C GLN A 134 42.81 32.12 3.21
N VAL A 135 43.70 33.11 3.11
CA VAL A 135 45.11 32.97 3.46
C VAL A 135 45.25 32.91 4.97
N GLY A 136 44.60 33.84 5.68
CA GLY A 136 44.54 33.84 7.14
C GLY A 136 43.88 32.57 7.71
N LEU A 137 42.88 32.02 7.04
CA LEU A 137 42.19 30.81 7.50
C LEU A 137 42.97 29.52 7.22
N LEU A 138 43.58 29.35 6.03
CA LEU A 138 44.14 28.06 5.60
C LEU A 138 45.67 27.98 5.61
N GLU A 139 46.37 29.09 5.41
CA GLU A 139 47.84 29.15 5.30
C GLU A 139 48.49 29.57 6.61
N ASP A 140 48.00 30.65 7.22
CA ASP A 140 48.62 31.30 8.39
C ASP A 140 47.90 31.01 9.72
N ALA A 141 46.72 30.39 9.68
CA ALA A 141 45.88 30.04 10.83
C ALA A 141 45.66 31.22 11.82
N ILE A 142 45.38 32.41 11.30
CA ILE A 142 45.25 33.66 12.06
C ILE A 142 43.94 33.66 12.85
N VAL A 143 44.04 33.73 14.19
CA VAL A 143 42.88 33.75 15.11
C VAL A 143 41.88 34.87 14.78
N GLY A 144 42.36 36.03 14.34
CA GLY A 144 41.52 37.15 13.92
C GLY A 144 40.64 36.86 12.70
N ALA A 145 41.14 36.08 11.73
CA ALA A 145 40.39 35.68 10.54
C ALA A 145 39.25 34.70 10.88
N TYR A 146 39.51 33.75 11.80
CA TYR A 146 38.50 32.84 12.33
C TYR A 146 37.43 33.60 13.11
N SER A 147 37.82 34.51 14.01
CA SER A 147 36.90 35.30 14.81
C SER A 147 35.97 36.16 13.94
N LYS A 148 36.51 36.87 12.94
CA LYS A 148 35.72 37.68 12.00
C LYS A 148 34.71 36.84 11.21
N THR A 149 35.14 35.68 10.72
CA THR A 149 34.29 34.78 9.93
C THR A 149 33.15 34.19 10.78
N VAL A 150 33.45 33.78 12.02
CA VAL A 150 32.44 33.28 12.96
C VAL A 150 31.44 34.38 13.35
N GLN A 151 31.91 35.61 13.60
CA GLN A 151 31.03 36.74 13.89
C GLN A 151 30.07 37.04 12.72
N GLN A 152 30.58 37.06 11.48
CA GLN A 152 29.74 37.27 10.30
C GLN A 152 28.68 36.16 10.11
N LEU A 153 29.01 34.90 10.42
CA LEU A 153 28.03 33.81 10.41
C LEU A 153 26.99 33.90 11.55
N LEU A 154 27.39 34.39 12.73
CA LEU A 154 26.46 34.56 13.85
C LEU A 154 25.45 35.69 13.62
N ILE A 155 25.84 36.77 12.95
CA ILE A 155 24.92 37.86 12.57
C ILE A 155 23.79 37.32 11.68
N LEU A 156 24.12 36.43 10.74
CA LEU A 156 23.11 35.79 9.88
C LEU A 156 22.16 34.84 10.64
N LYS A 157 22.51 34.45 11.86
CA LYS A 157 21.68 33.60 12.74
C LYS A 157 20.77 34.42 13.66
N SER A 158 21.13 35.67 13.97
CA SER A 158 20.43 36.52 14.96
C SER A 158 19.17 37.21 14.45
N ASP A 159 18.94 37.29 13.13
CA ASP A 159 17.80 37.99 12.52
C ASP A 159 16.45 37.21 12.63
N GLY A 160 16.25 36.47 13.73
CA GLY A 160 15.02 35.70 13.98
C GLY A 160 14.87 34.41 13.17
N ASN A 161 15.80 34.13 12.24
CA ASN A 161 15.85 32.91 11.45
C ASN A 161 17.18 32.18 11.66
N LYS A 162 17.12 30.98 12.27
CA LYS A 162 18.29 30.14 12.50
C LYS A 162 19.01 29.72 11.21
N TYR A 163 18.28 29.67 10.09
CA TYR A 163 18.81 29.34 8.78
C TYR A 163 18.55 30.49 7.79
N PRO A 164 19.59 31.00 7.12
CA PRO A 164 19.42 32.00 6.05
C PRO A 164 18.62 31.45 4.86
N PRO A 165 17.97 32.32 4.07
CA PRO A 165 17.19 31.91 2.91
C PRO A 165 18.05 31.16 1.89
N ALA A 166 17.50 30.06 1.37
CA ALA A 166 18.10 29.22 0.34
C ALA A 166 18.02 29.88 -1.05
N LEU A 167 18.91 29.49 -1.96
CA LEU A 167 18.83 29.86 -3.38
C LEU A 167 17.58 29.30 -4.05
N ASP A 168 17.08 30.03 -5.06
CA ASP A 168 15.91 29.58 -5.82
C ASP A 168 16.26 28.39 -6.72
N PRO A 169 15.51 27.27 -6.65
CA PRO A 169 15.81 26.06 -7.41
C PRO A 169 15.73 26.27 -8.94
N VAL A 170 14.90 27.19 -9.42
CA VAL A 170 14.66 27.43 -10.85
C VAL A 170 15.54 28.57 -11.36
N LYS A 171 15.55 29.72 -10.68
CA LYS A 171 16.29 30.92 -11.10
C LYS A 171 17.80 30.78 -10.88
N ASP A 172 18.20 30.27 -9.72
CA ASP A 172 19.60 30.30 -9.29
C ASP A 172 20.32 28.97 -9.55
N LEU A 173 19.63 27.86 -9.29
CA LEU A 173 20.16 26.48 -9.46
C LEU A 173 19.80 25.85 -10.81
N LYS A 174 18.96 26.50 -11.63
CA LYS A 174 18.58 26.07 -12.99
C LYS A 174 18.08 24.62 -13.07
N LEU A 175 17.37 24.15 -12.05
CA LEU A 175 16.75 22.83 -12.04
C LEU A 175 15.55 22.83 -13.00
N LYS A 176 15.47 21.80 -13.86
CA LYS A 176 14.42 21.66 -14.88
C LYS A 176 13.34 20.64 -14.52
N ASP A 177 13.65 19.75 -13.59
CA ASP A 177 12.75 18.69 -13.16
C ASP A 177 11.73 19.23 -12.15
N ILE A 178 10.44 19.08 -12.48
CA ILE A 178 9.32 19.64 -11.72
C ILE A 178 9.21 18.97 -10.34
N ASP A 179 9.40 17.65 -10.25
CA ASP A 179 9.25 16.90 -9.02
C ASP A 179 10.37 17.27 -8.03
N ILE A 180 11.59 17.45 -8.53
CA ILE A 180 12.75 17.88 -7.73
C ILE A 180 12.56 19.31 -7.23
N VAL A 181 12.05 20.21 -8.07
CA VAL A 181 11.78 21.61 -7.70
C VAL A 181 10.72 21.68 -6.61
N GLU A 182 9.64 20.91 -6.74
CA GLU A 182 8.56 20.87 -5.74
C GLU A 182 9.05 20.30 -4.41
N ALA A 183 9.83 19.21 -4.44
CA ALA A 183 10.45 18.63 -3.24
C ALA A 183 11.40 19.63 -2.56
N TYR A 184 12.16 20.42 -3.32
CA TYR A 184 13.07 21.44 -2.79
C TYR A 184 12.32 22.57 -2.07
N TYR A 185 11.22 23.08 -2.65
CA TYR A 185 10.37 24.07 -1.99
C TYR A 185 9.72 23.51 -0.71
N LYS A 186 9.18 22.29 -0.77
CA LYS A 186 8.60 21.61 0.41
C LYS A 186 9.64 21.46 1.53
N TRP A 187 10.86 21.03 1.19
CA TRP A 187 11.95 20.88 2.15
C TRP A 187 12.31 22.20 2.84
N ASN A 188 12.54 23.28 2.07
CA ASN A 188 12.90 24.58 2.63
C ASN A 188 11.77 25.17 3.49
N LEU A 189 10.51 24.98 3.08
CA LEU A 189 9.36 25.39 3.88
C LEU A 189 9.30 24.65 5.23
N LEU A 190 9.56 23.33 5.22
CA LEU A 190 9.62 22.54 6.45
C LEU A 190 10.78 22.98 7.35
N LEU A 191 11.94 23.28 6.77
CA LEU A 191 13.11 23.77 7.50
C LEU A 191 12.82 25.12 8.18
N GLN A 192 12.14 26.04 7.48
CA GLN A 192 11.71 27.32 8.05
C GLN A 192 10.67 27.13 9.16
N LYS A 193 9.65 26.28 8.94
CA LYS A 193 8.65 25.96 9.96
C LYS A 193 9.27 25.31 11.19
N MET A 194 10.29 24.47 11.00
CA MET A 194 11.05 23.86 12.09
C MET A 194 11.81 24.94 12.87
N ALA A 195 12.50 25.87 12.20
CA ALA A 195 13.21 26.97 12.86
C ALA A 195 12.27 27.92 13.63
N GLN A 196 11.05 28.12 13.14
CA GLN A 196 10.00 28.92 13.80
C GLN A 196 9.31 28.20 14.96
N SER A 197 9.52 26.89 15.12
CA SER A 197 8.89 26.12 16.19
C SER A 197 9.49 26.46 17.54
N LYS A 198 8.61 26.71 18.53
CA LYS A 198 9.01 26.97 19.94
C LYS A 198 9.85 25.84 20.54
N CYS A 199 9.67 24.61 20.05
CA CYS A 199 10.41 23.44 20.54
C CYS A 199 11.83 23.34 19.98
N HIS A 200 12.17 24.04 18.90
CA HIS A 200 13.45 23.88 18.21
C HIS A 200 14.66 24.39 19.02
N GLY A 201 14.43 25.30 19.97
CA GLY A 201 15.42 25.76 20.95
C GLY A 201 15.29 25.14 22.34
N CYS A 202 14.47 24.09 22.50
CA CYS A 202 14.22 23.49 23.81
C CYS A 202 15.40 22.63 24.26
N VAL A 203 15.87 22.84 25.50
CA VAL A 203 16.96 22.06 26.11
C VAL A 203 16.62 20.57 26.23
N LYS A 204 15.32 20.25 26.43
CA LYS A 204 14.82 18.87 26.55
C LYS A 204 14.24 18.33 25.24
N LEU A 205 14.59 18.90 24.09
CA LEU A 205 14.06 18.48 22.80
C LEU A 205 14.30 16.98 22.55
N ASP A 206 15.49 16.48 22.88
CA ASP A 206 15.86 15.08 22.68
C ASP A 206 15.01 14.11 23.49
N GLU A 207 14.75 14.42 24.77
CA GLU A 207 13.89 13.61 25.65
C GLU A 207 12.44 13.62 25.15
N ASN A 208 11.93 14.81 24.82
CA ASN A 208 10.55 14.99 24.36
C ASN A 208 10.30 14.34 23.00
N ILE A 209 11.26 14.40 22.07
CA ILE A 209 11.16 13.72 20.76
C ILE A 209 11.13 12.19 20.96
N LYS A 210 11.94 11.65 21.88
CA LYS A 210 11.92 10.21 22.18
C LYS A 210 10.54 9.78 22.69
N MET A 211 10.00 10.49 23.68
CA MET A 211 8.66 10.22 24.21
C MET A 211 7.57 10.36 23.13
N ALA A 212 7.62 11.41 22.31
CA ALA A 212 6.65 11.61 21.23
C ALA A 212 6.70 10.49 20.18
N ARG A 213 7.89 9.95 19.87
CA ARG A 213 8.05 8.80 18.98
C ARG A 213 7.44 7.54 19.58
N GLU A 214 7.65 7.28 20.87
CA GLU A 214 7.04 6.14 21.56
C GLU A 214 5.52 6.25 21.61
N MET A 215 4.98 7.43 21.94
CA MET A 215 3.53 7.67 21.91
C MET A 215 2.95 7.44 20.51
N LYS A 216 3.63 7.92 19.46
CA LYS A 216 3.20 7.70 18.08
C LYS A 216 3.19 6.21 17.73
N ARG A 217 4.25 5.47 18.07
CA ARG A 217 4.35 4.02 17.85
C ARG A 217 3.20 3.28 18.50
N HIS A 218 2.93 3.53 19.79
CA HIS A 218 1.83 2.87 20.49
C HIS A 218 0.46 3.24 19.93
N LYS A 219 0.28 4.49 19.46
CA LYS A 219 -0.95 4.90 18.80
C LYS A 219 -1.17 4.17 17.46
N GLU A 220 -0.11 4.00 16.68
CA GLU A 220 -0.15 3.22 15.43
C GLU A 220 -0.47 1.75 15.69
N GLU A 221 0.14 1.16 16.73
CA GLU A 221 -0.11 -0.22 17.17
C GLU A 221 -1.58 -0.43 17.61
N VAL A 222 -2.11 0.48 18.43
CA VAL A 222 -3.53 0.44 18.83
C VAL A 222 -4.45 0.56 17.62
N ASN A 223 -4.14 1.43 16.66
CA ASN A 223 -4.95 1.59 15.46
C ASN A 223 -4.91 0.32 14.58
N ALA A 224 -3.74 -0.30 14.44
CA ALA A 224 -3.59 -1.54 13.70
C ALA A 224 -4.38 -2.70 14.35
N LEU A 225 -4.28 -2.83 15.69
CA LEU A 225 -5.05 -3.83 16.43
C LEU A 225 -6.56 -3.59 16.33
N LYS A 226 -7.00 -2.33 16.42
CA LYS A 226 -8.41 -1.97 16.22
C LYS A 226 -8.92 -2.35 14.84
N PHE A 227 -8.12 -2.13 13.80
CA PHE A 227 -8.46 -2.55 12.45
C PHE A 227 -8.54 -4.07 12.33
N GLN A 228 -7.57 -4.81 12.89
CA GLN A 228 -7.60 -6.28 12.88
C GLN A 228 -8.80 -6.88 13.62
N MET A 229 -9.32 -6.17 14.63
CA MET A 229 -10.54 -6.57 15.34
C MET A 229 -11.83 -6.15 14.65
N SER A 230 -11.78 -5.31 13.61
CA SER A 230 -12.97 -4.83 12.94
C SER A 230 -13.44 -5.83 11.88
N ASP A 231 -14.73 -5.78 11.55
CA ASP A 231 -15.31 -6.65 10.54
C ASP A 231 -14.68 -6.40 9.16
N GLU A 232 -14.17 -5.19 8.90
CA GLU A 232 -13.44 -4.86 7.67
C GLU A 232 -12.10 -5.61 7.50
N ALA A 233 -11.54 -6.18 8.57
CA ALA A 233 -10.38 -7.07 8.46
C ALA A 233 -10.76 -8.49 8.01
N LEU A 234 -12.05 -8.85 8.05
CA LEU A 234 -12.52 -10.13 7.52
C LEU A 234 -12.45 -10.06 6.00
N GLN A 235 -11.51 -10.83 5.43
CA GLN A 235 -11.30 -10.89 3.98
C GLN A 235 -12.57 -11.24 3.18
N GLN A 236 -13.53 -11.92 3.81
CA GLN A 236 -14.77 -12.37 3.19
C GLN A 236 -15.92 -11.35 3.26
N MET A 237 -15.79 -10.26 4.02
CA MET A 237 -16.88 -9.27 4.14
C MET A 237 -17.25 -8.58 2.83
N PRO A 238 -16.31 -8.21 1.95
CA PRO A 238 -16.65 -7.67 0.63
C PRO A 238 -17.48 -8.65 -0.21
N ASP A 239 -17.10 -9.94 -0.22
CA ASP A 239 -17.84 -10.98 -0.95
C ASP A 239 -19.21 -11.24 -0.33
N PHE A 240 -19.30 -11.24 1.01
CA PHE A 240 -20.57 -11.37 1.71
C PHE A 240 -21.53 -10.21 1.36
N GLN A 241 -21.04 -8.98 1.40
CA GLN A 241 -21.84 -7.80 1.03
C GLN A 241 -22.26 -7.86 -0.44
N GLY A 242 -21.35 -8.25 -1.35
CA GLY A 242 -21.67 -8.44 -2.76
C GLY A 242 -22.78 -9.46 -2.98
N ARG A 243 -22.78 -10.58 -2.24
CA ARG A 243 -23.87 -11.59 -2.29
C ARG A 243 -25.19 -11.05 -1.75
N ILE A 244 -25.17 -10.26 -0.67
CA ILE A 244 -26.37 -9.58 -0.16
C ILE A 244 -26.94 -8.62 -1.22
N ASP A 245 -26.07 -7.86 -1.89
CA ASP A 245 -26.50 -6.90 -2.92
C ASP A 245 -27.09 -7.61 -4.15
N VAL A 246 -26.52 -8.75 -4.56
CA VAL A 246 -27.10 -9.62 -5.60
C VAL A 246 -28.50 -10.11 -5.19
N LEU A 247 -28.66 -10.61 -3.96
CA LEU A 247 -29.95 -11.10 -3.47
C LEU A 247 -31.01 -9.99 -3.36
N LYS A 248 -30.59 -8.74 -3.08
CA LYS A 248 -31.45 -7.55 -3.11
C LYS A 248 -31.88 -7.21 -4.52
N GLU A 249 -30.97 -7.17 -5.49
CA GLU A 249 -31.30 -6.83 -6.88
C GLU A 249 -32.24 -7.88 -7.51
N ILE A 250 -32.00 -9.17 -7.22
CA ILE A 250 -32.86 -10.27 -7.69
C ILE A 250 -34.26 -10.22 -7.06
N GLY A 251 -34.41 -9.57 -5.90
CA GLY A 251 -35.64 -9.51 -5.12
C GLY A 251 -35.87 -10.74 -4.25
N CYS A 252 -34.81 -11.48 -3.89
CA CYS A 252 -34.89 -12.54 -2.89
C CYS A 252 -35.03 -11.99 -1.47
N ILE A 253 -34.40 -10.84 -1.21
CA ILE A 253 -34.49 -10.08 0.03
C ILE A 253 -34.78 -8.61 -0.28
N ASP A 254 -35.39 -7.88 0.64
CA ASP A 254 -35.61 -6.44 0.50
C ASP A 254 -34.47 -5.59 1.10
N ALA A 255 -34.66 -4.27 1.10
CA ALA A 255 -33.69 -3.32 1.63
C ALA A 255 -33.42 -3.53 3.14
N ASP A 256 -34.43 -3.99 3.89
CA ASP A 256 -34.40 -4.26 5.33
C ASP A 256 -33.90 -5.68 5.65
N LEU A 257 -33.39 -6.41 4.65
CA LEU A 257 -32.88 -7.78 4.76
C LEU A 257 -33.96 -8.83 5.11
N VAL A 258 -35.21 -8.54 4.80
CA VAL A 258 -36.33 -9.47 4.99
C VAL A 258 -36.51 -10.32 3.75
N VAL A 259 -36.64 -11.64 3.95
CA VAL A 259 -36.81 -12.63 2.88
C VAL A 259 -38.17 -12.46 2.19
N GLN A 260 -38.13 -12.31 0.87
CA GLN A 260 -39.30 -12.16 0.01
C GLN A 260 -39.79 -13.52 -0.53
N ILE A 261 -40.89 -13.51 -1.29
CA ILE A 261 -41.43 -14.75 -1.88
C ILE A 261 -40.41 -15.49 -2.75
N LYS A 262 -39.59 -14.75 -3.51
CA LYS A 262 -38.54 -15.31 -4.36
C LYS A 262 -37.44 -15.98 -3.54
N GLY A 263 -37.06 -15.38 -2.42
CA GLY A 263 -36.11 -15.97 -1.48
C GLY A 263 -36.66 -17.23 -0.81
N ARG A 264 -37.96 -17.25 -0.44
CA ARG A 264 -38.62 -18.45 0.10
C ARG A 264 -38.66 -19.59 -0.91
N VAL A 265 -38.89 -19.30 -2.19
CA VAL A 265 -38.82 -20.27 -3.28
C VAL A 265 -37.40 -20.78 -3.46
N ALA A 266 -36.40 -19.90 -3.42
CA ALA A 266 -34.99 -20.29 -3.52
C ALA A 266 -34.57 -21.25 -2.39
N CYS A 267 -35.11 -21.09 -1.17
CA CYS A 267 -34.85 -22.02 -0.06
C CYS A 267 -35.37 -23.45 -0.28
N GLU A 268 -36.26 -23.68 -1.24
CA GLU A 268 -36.74 -25.03 -1.58
C GLU A 268 -35.82 -25.74 -2.60
N MET A 269 -34.93 -25.00 -3.28
CA MET A 269 -34.01 -25.55 -4.28
C MET A 269 -32.76 -26.08 -3.59
N ASN A 270 -32.47 -27.37 -3.74
CA ASN A 270 -31.30 -28.01 -3.10
C ASN A 270 -30.49 -28.89 -4.08
N SER A 271 -31.11 -29.33 -5.16
CA SER A 271 -30.51 -30.28 -6.12
C SER A 271 -29.61 -29.63 -7.17
N GLY A 272 -29.78 -28.33 -7.42
CA GLY A 272 -29.06 -27.56 -8.44
C GLY A 272 -28.78 -26.13 -7.97
N GLU A 273 -28.26 -25.29 -8.87
CA GLU A 273 -27.97 -23.89 -8.54
C GLU A 273 -29.27 -23.12 -8.27
N GLU A 274 -29.39 -22.56 -7.06
CA GLU A 274 -30.64 -22.11 -6.48
C GLU A 274 -31.17 -20.84 -7.17
N LEU A 275 -30.29 -19.93 -7.59
CA LEU A 275 -30.66 -18.67 -8.25
C LEU A 275 -31.17 -18.92 -9.67
N ILE A 276 -30.48 -19.77 -10.45
CA ILE A 276 -30.88 -20.12 -11.82
C ILE A 276 -32.21 -20.88 -11.78
N CYS A 277 -32.36 -21.85 -10.88
CA CYS A 277 -33.63 -22.57 -10.69
C CYS A 277 -34.78 -21.61 -10.34
N THR A 278 -34.53 -20.67 -9.43
CA THR A 278 -35.52 -19.68 -9.00
C THR A 278 -35.89 -18.72 -10.13
N GLU A 279 -34.92 -18.16 -10.86
CA GLU A 279 -35.22 -17.31 -12.02
C GLU A 279 -35.98 -18.08 -13.11
N CYS A 280 -35.62 -19.34 -13.37
CA CYS A 280 -36.33 -20.21 -14.31
C CYS A 280 -37.84 -20.31 -13.98
N LEU A 281 -38.16 -20.46 -12.68
CA LEU A 281 -39.55 -20.47 -12.19
C LEU A 281 -40.25 -19.12 -12.38
N PHE A 282 -39.63 -18.02 -11.95
CA PHE A 282 -40.25 -16.69 -11.99
C PHE A 282 -40.35 -16.09 -13.40
N GLU A 283 -39.48 -16.51 -14.32
CA GLU A 283 -39.56 -16.18 -15.76
C GLU A 283 -40.53 -17.09 -16.52
N ASN A 284 -41.19 -18.04 -15.85
CA ASN A 284 -42.14 -19.00 -16.43
C ASN A 284 -41.55 -19.80 -17.61
N GLN A 285 -40.26 -20.15 -17.54
CA GLN A 285 -39.52 -20.78 -18.64
C GLN A 285 -40.09 -22.15 -19.06
N LEU A 286 -40.81 -22.81 -18.15
CA LEU A 286 -41.38 -24.15 -18.31
C LEU A 286 -42.85 -24.14 -18.78
N ASP A 287 -43.52 -23.00 -18.84
CA ASP A 287 -44.98 -22.95 -19.08
C ASP A 287 -45.39 -23.45 -20.48
N GLY A 288 -44.61 -23.14 -21.50
CA GLY A 288 -44.85 -23.56 -22.89
C GLY A 288 -44.32 -24.96 -23.24
N LEU A 289 -43.74 -25.68 -22.29
CA LEU A 289 -43.16 -27.01 -22.48
C LEU A 289 -44.13 -28.10 -22.01
N GLU A 290 -44.18 -29.23 -22.73
CA GLU A 290 -44.83 -30.44 -22.24
C GLU A 290 -44.08 -31.03 -21.04
N PRO A 291 -44.70 -31.89 -20.20
CA PRO A 291 -44.03 -32.49 -19.04
C PRO A 291 -42.71 -33.20 -19.39
N GLU A 292 -42.65 -33.88 -20.52
CA GLU A 292 -41.47 -34.59 -21.03
C GLU A 292 -40.38 -33.59 -21.47
N GLU A 293 -40.77 -32.47 -22.08
CA GLU A 293 -39.84 -31.40 -22.48
C GLU A 293 -39.30 -30.63 -21.27
N ALA A 294 -40.15 -30.41 -20.26
CA ALA A 294 -39.79 -29.73 -19.01
C ALA A 294 -38.80 -30.56 -18.19
N VAL A 295 -39.06 -31.86 -18.00
CA VAL A 295 -38.13 -32.73 -17.26
C VAL A 295 -36.80 -32.89 -17.99
N ALA A 296 -36.84 -32.96 -19.33
CA ALA A 296 -35.65 -33.00 -20.16
C ALA A 296 -34.77 -31.75 -19.98
N ILE A 297 -35.34 -30.54 -20.02
CA ILE A 297 -34.52 -29.33 -19.83
C ILE A 297 -34.00 -29.20 -18.39
N MET A 298 -34.79 -29.66 -17.40
CA MET A 298 -34.38 -29.67 -15.99
C MET A 298 -33.21 -30.61 -15.69
N SER A 299 -32.93 -31.60 -16.56
CA SER A 299 -31.75 -32.45 -16.41
C SER A 299 -30.45 -31.62 -16.42
N ALA A 300 -30.48 -30.42 -17.02
CA ALA A 300 -29.34 -29.51 -17.05
C ALA A 300 -28.88 -29.01 -15.66
N PHE A 301 -29.79 -28.96 -14.68
CA PHE A 301 -29.48 -28.51 -13.31
C PHE A 301 -28.72 -29.55 -12.49
N VAL A 302 -28.95 -30.84 -12.76
CA VAL A 302 -28.43 -31.95 -11.94
C VAL A 302 -27.33 -32.75 -12.61
N PHE A 303 -27.16 -32.60 -13.92
CA PHE A 303 -26.13 -33.30 -14.66
C PHE A 303 -24.75 -32.69 -14.39
N GLN A 304 -23.76 -33.55 -14.06
CA GLN A 304 -22.46 -33.11 -13.56
C GLN A 304 -21.29 -33.30 -14.54
N GLN A 305 -21.46 -34.09 -15.61
CA GLN A 305 -20.36 -34.44 -16.51
C GLN A 305 -20.17 -33.38 -17.60
N LYS A 306 -18.90 -32.96 -17.83
CA LYS A 306 -18.56 -31.87 -18.75
C LYS A 306 -18.39 -32.32 -20.21
N ASN A 307 -17.87 -33.53 -20.42
CA ASN A 307 -17.57 -34.05 -21.75
C ASN A 307 -18.57 -35.15 -22.07
N THR A 308 -19.46 -34.86 -23.00
CA THR A 308 -20.44 -35.80 -23.56
C THR A 308 -20.67 -35.48 -25.02
N SER A 309 -21.20 -36.44 -25.77
CA SER A 309 -21.78 -36.19 -27.08
C SER A 309 -22.78 -35.02 -27.04
N GLU A 310 -22.82 -34.23 -28.11
CA GLU A 310 -23.83 -33.18 -28.23
C GLU A 310 -25.21 -33.83 -28.47
N PRO A 311 -26.23 -33.48 -27.68
CA PRO A 311 -27.58 -34.04 -27.84
C PRO A 311 -28.27 -33.47 -29.08
N SER A 312 -29.05 -34.32 -29.76
CA SER A 312 -29.97 -33.92 -30.82
C SER A 312 -31.26 -33.38 -30.20
N LEU A 313 -31.42 -32.04 -30.24
CA LEU A 313 -32.55 -31.36 -29.60
C LEU A 313 -33.65 -30.99 -30.60
N THR A 314 -34.90 -31.14 -30.18
CA THR A 314 -36.04 -30.56 -30.91
C THR A 314 -35.95 -29.02 -30.93
N PRO A 315 -36.59 -28.33 -31.88
CA PRO A 315 -36.56 -26.85 -31.93
C PRO A 315 -37.04 -26.19 -30.63
N LYS A 316 -38.04 -26.78 -29.96
CA LYS A 316 -38.54 -26.30 -28.67
C LYS A 316 -37.51 -26.45 -27.55
N LEU A 317 -36.87 -27.61 -27.44
CA LEU A 317 -35.82 -27.87 -26.45
C LEU A 317 -34.57 -27.02 -26.69
N SER A 318 -34.19 -26.81 -27.95
CA SER A 318 -33.10 -25.91 -28.33
C SER A 318 -33.39 -24.46 -27.91
N GLN A 319 -34.62 -24.00 -28.13
CA GLN A 319 -35.04 -22.67 -27.67
C GLN A 319 -35.06 -22.58 -26.14
N ALA A 320 -35.53 -23.62 -25.44
CA ALA A 320 -35.53 -23.66 -23.98
C ALA A 320 -34.11 -23.65 -23.40
N LYS A 321 -33.18 -24.43 -23.98
CA LYS A 321 -31.75 -24.41 -23.66
C LYS A 321 -31.16 -23.01 -23.78
N LYS A 322 -31.45 -22.32 -24.90
CA LYS A 322 -30.97 -20.96 -25.10
C LYS A 322 -31.49 -20.00 -24.03
N ARG A 323 -32.81 -20.00 -23.77
CA ARG A 323 -33.39 -19.10 -22.75
C ARG A 323 -32.79 -19.34 -21.38
N LEU A 324 -32.63 -20.60 -20.97
CA LEU A 324 -32.05 -20.94 -19.68
C LEU A 324 -30.58 -20.53 -19.56
N TYR A 325 -29.80 -20.70 -20.63
CA TYR A 325 -28.40 -20.26 -20.68
C TYR A 325 -28.28 -18.73 -20.64
N ASP A 326 -29.17 -18.01 -21.32
CA ASP A 326 -29.25 -16.54 -21.29
C ASP A 326 -29.57 -16.05 -19.85
N THR A 327 -30.48 -16.71 -19.14
CA THR A 327 -30.79 -16.42 -17.72
C THR A 327 -29.59 -16.64 -16.81
N ALA A 328 -28.86 -17.76 -16.95
CA ALA A 328 -27.66 -18.03 -16.16
C ALA A 328 -26.54 -17.02 -16.45
N THR A 329 -26.35 -16.64 -17.72
CA THR A 329 -25.37 -15.61 -18.11
C THR A 329 -25.72 -14.27 -17.47
N ARG A 330 -26.99 -13.85 -17.53
CA ARG A 330 -27.49 -12.61 -16.89
C ARG A 330 -27.24 -12.60 -15.39
N LEU A 331 -27.43 -13.73 -14.70
CA LEU A 331 -27.12 -13.88 -13.28
C LEU A 331 -25.61 -13.79 -13.00
N GLY A 332 -24.78 -14.39 -13.86
CA GLY A 332 -23.33 -14.25 -13.79
C GLY A 332 -22.86 -12.79 -13.96
N GLU A 333 -23.43 -12.06 -14.93
CA GLU A 333 -23.16 -10.64 -15.14
C GLU A 333 -23.56 -9.80 -13.92
N LEU A 334 -24.71 -10.13 -13.31
CA LEU A 334 -25.17 -9.47 -12.10
C LEU A 334 -24.22 -9.68 -10.92
N GLN A 335 -23.74 -10.92 -10.73
CA GLN A 335 -22.73 -11.21 -9.70
C GLN A 335 -21.42 -10.45 -9.95
N SER A 336 -20.97 -10.39 -11.20
CA SER A 336 -19.77 -9.63 -11.59
C SER A 336 -19.92 -8.12 -11.35
N LYS A 337 -21.11 -7.55 -11.60
CA LYS A 337 -21.45 -6.14 -11.31
C LYS A 337 -21.24 -5.78 -9.83
N PHE A 338 -21.50 -6.72 -8.92
CA PHE A 338 -21.28 -6.55 -7.48
C PHE A 338 -19.88 -7.00 -7.01
N LYS A 339 -18.91 -7.06 -7.93
CA LYS A 339 -17.49 -7.37 -7.69
C LYS A 339 -17.20 -8.76 -7.14
N LEU A 340 -18.14 -9.70 -7.28
CA LEU A 340 -17.86 -11.10 -7.00
C LEU A 340 -16.92 -11.65 -8.08
N GLN A 341 -15.96 -12.48 -7.67
CA GLN A 341 -14.99 -13.12 -8.57
C GLN A 341 -15.65 -14.27 -9.35
N VAL A 342 -16.57 -13.93 -10.24
CA VAL A 342 -17.35 -14.87 -11.05
C VAL A 342 -17.27 -14.42 -12.51
N ASP A 343 -16.80 -15.30 -13.39
CA ASP A 343 -16.93 -15.09 -14.83
C ASP A 343 -18.35 -15.49 -15.27
N PRO A 344 -19.09 -14.62 -15.99
CA PRO A 344 -20.48 -14.92 -16.35
C PRO A 344 -20.67 -16.16 -17.22
N GLN A 345 -19.74 -16.43 -18.15
CA GLN A 345 -19.83 -17.57 -19.05
C GLN A 345 -19.44 -18.87 -18.34
N GLU A 346 -18.39 -18.83 -17.53
CA GLU A 346 -17.99 -19.96 -16.68
C GLU A 346 -19.11 -20.34 -15.71
N TYR A 347 -19.76 -19.35 -15.08
CA TYR A 347 -20.89 -19.59 -14.19
C TYR A 347 -22.06 -20.31 -14.89
N ALA A 348 -22.41 -19.92 -16.11
CA ALA A 348 -23.45 -20.61 -16.87
C ALA A 348 -23.04 -22.05 -17.25
N GLN A 349 -21.80 -22.25 -17.72
CA GLN A 349 -21.31 -23.56 -18.18
C GLN A 349 -21.11 -24.56 -17.04
N GLU A 350 -20.62 -24.11 -15.89
CA GLU A 350 -20.38 -24.99 -14.74
C GLU A 350 -21.69 -25.45 -14.09
N ASN A 351 -22.73 -24.61 -14.11
CA ASN A 351 -24.01 -24.91 -13.46
C ASN A 351 -25.05 -25.54 -14.39
N LEU A 352 -24.95 -25.36 -15.72
CA LEU A 352 -25.92 -25.91 -16.68
C LEU A 352 -25.25 -26.84 -17.68
N LYS A 353 -25.54 -28.16 -17.57
CA LYS A 353 -24.97 -29.18 -18.46
C LYS A 353 -26.04 -29.91 -19.24
N PHE A 354 -26.15 -29.63 -20.53
CA PHE A 354 -27.25 -30.10 -21.37
C PHE A 354 -27.03 -31.50 -21.97
N GLY A 355 -25.95 -32.22 -21.63
CA GLY A 355 -25.56 -33.47 -22.30
C GLY A 355 -26.61 -34.59 -22.28
N LEU A 356 -27.43 -34.68 -21.22
CA LEU A 356 -28.46 -35.71 -21.09
C LEU A 356 -29.88 -35.26 -21.47
N VAL A 357 -30.07 -34.06 -22.02
CA VAL A 357 -31.42 -33.53 -22.32
C VAL A 357 -32.17 -34.43 -23.30
N GLU A 358 -31.51 -34.92 -24.36
CA GLU A 358 -32.11 -35.86 -25.32
C GLU A 358 -32.47 -37.20 -24.67
N VAL A 359 -31.54 -37.78 -23.89
CA VAL A 359 -31.70 -39.05 -23.19
C VAL A 359 -32.90 -38.99 -22.23
N VAL A 360 -33.01 -37.93 -21.45
CA VAL A 360 -34.13 -37.74 -20.51
C VAL A 360 -35.45 -37.51 -21.23
N TYR A 361 -35.44 -36.80 -22.36
CA TYR A 361 -36.64 -36.59 -23.17
C TYR A 361 -37.19 -37.90 -23.73
N GLU A 362 -36.34 -38.74 -24.32
CA GLU A 362 -36.75 -40.05 -24.85
C GLU A 362 -37.14 -41.01 -23.72
N TRP A 363 -36.45 -40.94 -22.56
CA TRP A 363 -36.86 -41.69 -21.38
C TRP A 363 -38.27 -41.30 -20.89
N ALA A 364 -38.55 -40.00 -20.79
CA ALA A 364 -39.87 -39.51 -20.35
C ALA A 364 -40.99 -39.90 -21.32
N LYS A 365 -40.68 -40.08 -22.61
CA LYS A 365 -41.62 -40.58 -23.63
C LYS A 365 -41.91 -42.08 -23.57
N GLY A 366 -41.15 -42.84 -22.79
CA GLY A 366 -41.35 -44.29 -22.65
C GLY A 366 -40.38 -45.16 -23.45
N THR A 367 -39.33 -44.59 -24.05
CA THR A 367 -38.32 -45.35 -24.80
C THR A 367 -37.58 -46.34 -23.88
N PRO A 368 -37.33 -47.60 -24.28
CA PRO A 368 -36.59 -48.59 -23.47
C PRO A 368 -35.22 -48.11 -23.02
N PHE A 369 -34.75 -48.61 -21.86
CA PHE A 369 -33.46 -48.17 -21.30
C PHE A 369 -32.27 -48.46 -22.22
N ALA A 370 -32.30 -49.60 -22.93
CA ALA A 370 -31.24 -49.97 -23.86
C ALA A 370 -31.08 -48.94 -24.98
N ASP A 371 -32.20 -48.51 -25.59
CA ASP A 371 -32.21 -47.58 -26.71
C ASP A 371 -31.72 -46.18 -26.30
N ILE A 372 -32.08 -45.70 -25.10
CA ILE A 372 -31.60 -44.39 -24.64
C ILE A 372 -30.10 -44.39 -24.29
N CYS A 373 -29.53 -45.54 -23.94
CA CYS A 373 -28.09 -45.69 -23.71
C CYS A 373 -27.30 -45.59 -25.02
N GLU A 374 -27.90 -45.89 -26.17
CA GLU A 374 -27.26 -45.73 -27.48
C GLU A 374 -27.21 -44.26 -27.95
N LEU A 375 -28.01 -43.37 -27.34
CA LEU A 375 -28.07 -41.94 -27.69
C LEU A 375 -26.90 -41.13 -27.12
N THR A 376 -26.13 -41.69 -26.18
CA THR A 376 -25.08 -40.96 -25.47
C THR A 376 -23.87 -41.85 -25.18
N ASP A 377 -22.71 -41.22 -25.02
CA ASP A 377 -21.48 -41.85 -24.54
C ASP A 377 -21.36 -41.89 -23.00
N VAL A 378 -22.40 -41.41 -22.29
CA VAL A 378 -22.45 -41.40 -20.83
C VAL A 378 -22.70 -42.80 -20.26
N PRO A 379 -21.93 -43.25 -19.25
CA PRO A 379 -22.16 -44.54 -18.61
C PRO A 379 -23.56 -44.67 -18.01
N GLU A 380 -24.15 -45.86 -18.11
CA GLU A 380 -25.55 -46.14 -17.74
C GLU A 380 -25.85 -45.81 -16.28
N GLY A 381 -24.90 -46.09 -15.38
CA GLY A 381 -25.03 -45.75 -13.96
C GLY A 381 -25.13 -44.25 -13.69
N MET A 382 -24.54 -43.41 -14.54
CA MET A 382 -24.66 -41.95 -14.45
C MET A 382 -26.00 -41.46 -14.99
N ILE A 383 -26.52 -42.10 -16.04
CA ILE A 383 -27.88 -41.84 -16.55
C ILE A 383 -28.90 -42.11 -15.44
N VAL A 384 -28.85 -43.30 -14.82
CA VAL A 384 -29.75 -43.67 -13.71
C VAL A 384 -29.63 -42.68 -12.55
N ARG A 385 -28.41 -42.36 -12.10
CA ARG A 385 -28.20 -41.40 -11.00
C ARG A 385 -28.75 -40.01 -11.32
N THR A 386 -28.60 -39.57 -12.57
CA THR A 386 -29.12 -38.25 -13.00
C THR A 386 -30.63 -38.24 -12.97
N ILE A 387 -31.30 -39.29 -13.45
CA ILE A 387 -32.77 -39.36 -13.45
C ILE A 387 -33.32 -39.45 -12.00
N VAL A 388 -32.65 -40.18 -11.10
CA VAL A 388 -33.05 -40.22 -9.67
C VAL A 388 -32.92 -38.84 -9.01
N ARG A 389 -31.82 -38.12 -9.25
CA ARG A 389 -31.67 -36.73 -8.75
C ARG A 389 -32.68 -35.77 -9.39
N LEU A 390 -32.96 -35.96 -10.67
CA LEU A 390 -33.94 -35.15 -11.38
C LEU A 390 -35.35 -35.30 -10.80
N ASP A 391 -35.70 -36.48 -10.30
CA ASP A 391 -36.96 -36.70 -9.57
C ASP A 391 -37.00 -35.94 -8.23
N GLU A 392 -35.87 -35.80 -7.53
CA GLU A 392 -35.75 -34.91 -6.37
C GLU A 392 -35.97 -33.46 -6.76
N THR A 393 -35.32 -33.00 -7.84
CA THR A 393 -35.52 -31.64 -8.38
C THR A 393 -36.97 -31.38 -8.80
N CYS A 394 -37.66 -32.37 -9.39
CA CYS A 394 -39.09 -32.25 -9.71
C CYS A 394 -39.93 -32.05 -8.45
N ARG A 395 -39.59 -32.70 -7.33
CA ARG A 395 -40.26 -32.49 -6.03
C ARG A 395 -39.99 -31.08 -5.50
N GLU A 396 -38.77 -30.59 -5.59
CA GLU A 396 -38.39 -29.22 -5.19
C GLU A 396 -39.19 -28.17 -6.00
N PHE A 397 -39.22 -28.30 -7.32
CA PHE A 397 -39.98 -27.41 -8.22
C PHE A 397 -41.49 -27.48 -7.96
N ARG A 398 -42.01 -28.67 -7.64
CA ARG A 398 -43.42 -28.85 -7.26
C ARG A 398 -43.75 -28.11 -5.95
N ASN A 399 -42.89 -28.23 -4.95
CA ASN A 399 -43.07 -27.54 -3.66
C ASN A 399 -42.96 -26.01 -3.84
N ALA A 400 -41.98 -25.54 -4.60
CA ALA A 400 -41.84 -24.13 -4.96
C ALA A 400 -43.07 -23.59 -5.70
N ALA A 401 -43.63 -24.35 -6.64
CA ALA A 401 -44.85 -23.98 -7.35
C ALA A 401 -46.06 -23.83 -6.39
N ALA A 402 -46.13 -24.65 -5.34
CA ALA A 402 -47.15 -24.51 -4.30
C ALA A 402 -46.98 -23.20 -3.50
N ILE A 403 -45.74 -22.82 -3.15
CA ILE A 403 -45.43 -21.56 -2.47
C ILE A 403 -45.77 -20.35 -3.34
N MET A 404 -45.50 -20.44 -4.65
CA MET A 404 -45.84 -19.40 -5.62
C MET A 404 -47.35 -19.28 -5.89
N GLY A 405 -48.13 -20.31 -5.54
CA GLY A 405 -49.55 -20.39 -5.88
C GLY A 405 -49.81 -20.71 -7.35
N ASN A 406 -48.91 -21.45 -8.03
CA ASN A 406 -49.05 -21.88 -9.42
C ASN A 406 -49.46 -23.37 -9.50
N PRO A 407 -50.76 -23.71 -9.53
CA PRO A 407 -51.23 -25.10 -9.57
C PRO A 407 -50.94 -25.78 -10.90
N ALA A 408 -50.84 -25.03 -12.01
CA ALA A 408 -50.54 -25.58 -13.32
C ALA A 408 -49.10 -26.13 -13.36
N LEU A 409 -48.14 -25.35 -12.84
CA LEU A 409 -46.76 -25.79 -12.72
C LEU A 409 -46.61 -26.96 -11.74
N HIS A 410 -47.29 -26.91 -10.59
CA HIS A 410 -47.32 -28.02 -9.63
C HIS A 410 -47.74 -29.34 -10.31
N LYS A 411 -48.85 -29.33 -11.04
CA LYS A 411 -49.34 -30.50 -11.77
C LYS A 411 -48.39 -30.93 -12.89
N LYS A 412 -47.76 -29.98 -13.59
CA LYS A 412 -46.76 -30.27 -14.63
C LYS A 412 -45.56 -31.01 -14.05
N MET A 413 -45.04 -30.57 -12.90
CA MET A 413 -43.91 -31.22 -12.21
C MET A 413 -44.28 -32.60 -11.66
N GLU A 414 -45.52 -32.79 -11.22
CA GLU A 414 -46.03 -34.11 -10.82
C GLU A 414 -46.10 -35.08 -12.01
N ASN A 415 -46.63 -34.63 -13.16
CA ASN A 415 -46.67 -35.43 -14.37
C ASN A 415 -45.27 -35.77 -14.89
N ALA A 416 -44.37 -34.78 -14.91
CA ALA A 416 -42.96 -34.93 -15.28
C ALA A 416 -42.25 -35.98 -14.41
N SER A 417 -42.42 -35.89 -13.09
CA SER A 417 -41.89 -36.85 -12.12
C SER A 417 -42.42 -38.26 -12.36
N ASN A 418 -43.71 -38.42 -12.65
CA ASN A 418 -44.30 -39.72 -12.95
C ASN A 418 -43.80 -40.32 -14.28
N ALA A 419 -43.53 -39.49 -15.29
CA ALA A 419 -43.04 -39.94 -16.59
C ALA A 419 -41.63 -40.59 -16.51
N ILE A 420 -40.78 -40.10 -15.61
CA ILE A 420 -39.42 -40.62 -15.43
C ILE A 420 -39.31 -41.76 -14.41
N LYS A 421 -40.32 -41.92 -13.53
CA LYS A 421 -40.40 -42.94 -12.47
C LYS A 421 -40.82 -44.31 -12.97
N ARG A 422 -39.92 -45.01 -13.67
CA ARG A 422 -40.19 -46.37 -14.16
C ARG A 422 -38.96 -47.27 -14.21
N ASP A 423 -39.24 -48.57 -14.29
CA ASP A 423 -38.29 -49.64 -14.61
C ASP A 423 -36.97 -49.59 -13.81
N ILE A 424 -35.84 -49.76 -14.51
CA ILE A 424 -34.50 -49.93 -13.96
C ILE A 424 -34.03 -48.74 -13.12
N VAL A 425 -34.53 -47.54 -13.39
CA VAL A 425 -34.11 -46.31 -12.69
C VAL A 425 -34.54 -46.31 -11.23
N PHE A 426 -35.69 -46.93 -10.94
CA PHE A 426 -36.26 -47.02 -9.59
C PHE A 426 -36.40 -48.48 -9.12
N ALA A 427 -35.52 -49.36 -9.61
CA ALA A 427 -35.45 -50.74 -9.15
C ALA A 427 -35.13 -50.79 -7.64
N ALA A 428 -35.72 -51.78 -6.96
CA ALA A 428 -35.56 -51.88 -5.52
C ALA A 428 -34.12 -52.23 -5.13
N SER A 429 -33.60 -51.53 -4.11
CA SER A 429 -32.25 -51.75 -3.62
C SER A 429 -32.14 -53.13 -2.97
N LEU A 430 -31.20 -53.96 -3.45
CA LEU A 430 -30.94 -55.30 -2.92
C LEU A 430 -30.60 -55.30 -1.42
N TYR A 431 -30.03 -54.21 -0.90
CA TYR A 431 -29.73 -54.06 0.53
C TYR A 431 -30.96 -53.83 1.41
N ILE A 432 -32.06 -53.33 0.82
CA ILE A 432 -33.30 -53.02 1.54
C ILE A 432 -34.33 -54.12 1.31
N THR A 433 -34.39 -54.69 0.11
CA THR A 433 -35.37 -55.71 -0.24
C THR A 433 -34.94 -57.14 0.05
N GLY A 434 -33.73 -57.34 0.60
CA GLY A 434 -33.27 -58.60 1.19
C GLY A 434 -33.69 -59.84 0.41
N VAL A 435 -32.96 -60.17 -0.65
CA VAL A 435 -33.03 -61.53 -1.21
C VAL A 435 -32.31 -62.50 -0.29
#